data_AF-A0A1E5T2Q4-F1
#
_entry.id   AF-A0A1E5T2Q4-F1
#
_cell.length_a   1.000
_cell.length_b   1.000
_cell.length_c   1.000
_cell.angle_alpha   90.00
_cell.angle_beta   90.00
_cell.angle_gamma   90.00
#
_symmetry.space_group_name_H-M   'P 1'
#
loop_
_entity.id
_entity.type
_entity.pdbx_description
1 polymer ?
#
loop_
_entity_poly.entity_id
_entity_poly.type
_entity_poly.pdbx_seq_one_letter_code
_entity_poly.pdbx_strand_id
1 'polypeptide(L)'
;MSERTEIGYDQAFLLVMRVVEDLMARDFNQLINVLYRIDVSEEKLKEALAITNDNPASIIANMIIERQLQKVETRKKYSQS
;
A
#
# COMPACT_ATOMS: atom_id res chain seq x y z
N MET A 1 14.21 23.36 -1.70
CA MET A 1 13.79 22.49 -0.59
C MET A 1 12.31 22.19 -0.79
N SER A 2 11.94 20.96 -1.08
CA SER A 2 10.52 20.58 -1.09
C SER A 2 10.07 20.53 0.37
N GLU A 3 9.11 21.39 0.75
CA GLU A 3 8.43 21.28 2.04
C GLU A 3 7.83 19.88 2.12
N ARG A 4 8.27 19.09 3.10
CA ARG A 4 7.58 17.85 3.43
C ARG A 4 6.26 18.24 4.07
N THR A 5 5.19 18.32 3.27
CA THR A 5 3.84 18.50 3.79
C THR A 5 3.50 17.24 4.59
N GLU A 6 3.19 17.42 5.87
CA GLU A 6 2.62 16.35 6.67
C GLU A 6 1.23 16.04 6.12
N ILE A 7 0.98 14.79 5.76
CA ILE A 7 -0.30 14.33 5.20
C ILE A 7 -0.98 13.40 6.21
N GLY A 8 -2.29 13.58 6.38
CA GLY A 8 -3.12 12.71 7.21
C GLY A 8 -3.33 11.33 6.58
N TYR A 9 -3.79 10.37 7.39
CA TYR A 9 -4.05 8.99 6.94
C TYR A 9 -4.99 8.95 5.72
N ASP A 10 -6.12 9.64 5.77
CA ASP A 10 -7.11 9.65 4.68
C ASP A 10 -6.52 10.20 3.38
N GLN A 11 -5.69 11.25 3.48
CA GLN A 11 -5.03 11.82 2.31
C GLN A 11 -3.98 10.87 1.74
N ALA A 12 -3.19 10.21 2.59
CA ALA A 12 -2.25 9.19 2.17
C ALA A 12 -2.97 8.02 1.49
N PHE A 13 -4.10 7.57 2.04
CA PHE A 13 -4.95 6.54 1.45
C PHE A 13 -5.42 6.92 0.05
N LEU A 14 -6.02 8.10 -0.11
CA LEU A 14 -6.50 8.55 -1.42
C LEU A 14 -5.39 8.69 -2.47
N LEU A 15 -4.20 9.17 -2.06
CA LEU A 15 -3.05 9.28 -2.95
C LEU A 15 -2.55 7.91 -3.40
N VAL A 16 -2.40 6.96 -2.47
CA VAL A 16 -1.98 5.59 -2.80
C VAL A 16 -3.02 4.89 -3.66
N MET A 17 -4.30 4.99 -3.31
CA MET A 17 -5.40 4.41 -4.08
C MET A 17 -5.38 4.90 -5.53
N ARG A 18 -5.22 6.21 -5.77
CA ARG A 18 -5.13 6.75 -7.13
C ARG A 18 -3.97 6.16 -7.93
N VAL A 19 -2.79 6.03 -7.32
CA VAL A 19 -1.63 5.41 -7.98
C VAL A 19 -1.91 3.94 -8.31
N VAL A 20 -2.58 3.22 -7.41
CA VAL A 20 -2.97 1.82 -7.67
C VAL A 20 -3.97 1.75 -8.82
N GLU A 21 -5.00 2.60 -8.86
CA GLU A 21 -5.97 2.65 -9.96
C GLU A 21 -5.28 2.89 -11.30
N ASP A 22 -4.35 3.85 -11.35
CA ASP A 22 -3.57 4.16 -12.55
C ASP A 22 -2.73 2.96 -13.01
N LEU A 23 -2.04 2.28 -12.09
CA LEU A 23 -1.23 1.10 -12.42
C LEU A 23 -2.12 -0.09 -12.82
N MET A 24 -3.24 -0.32 -12.17
CA MET A 24 -4.19 -1.36 -12.55
C MET A 24 -4.69 -1.16 -13.99
N ALA A 25 -5.00 0.07 -14.36
CA ALA A 25 -5.53 0.40 -15.68
C ALA A 25 -4.47 0.36 -16.79
N ARG A 26 -3.21 0.67 -16.47
CA ARG A 26 -2.16 0.90 -17.47
C ARG A 26 -1.10 -0.20 -17.53
N ASP A 27 -0.70 -0.76 -16.39
CA ASP A 27 0.32 -1.79 -16.29
C ASP A 27 0.19 -2.60 -14.99
N PHE A 28 -0.67 -3.63 -15.04
CA PHE A 28 -0.90 -4.51 -13.90
C PHE A 28 0.35 -5.29 -13.48
N ASN A 29 1.25 -5.62 -14.40
CA ASN A 29 2.49 -6.33 -14.06
C ASN A 29 3.42 -5.42 -13.24
N GLN A 30 3.49 -4.13 -13.58
CA GLN A 30 4.20 -3.14 -12.78
C GLN A 30 3.60 -3.02 -11.38
N LEU A 31 2.27 -3.05 -11.24
CA LEU A 31 1.62 -3.06 -9.92
C LEU A 31 2.11 -4.23 -9.07
N ILE A 32 2.03 -5.47 -9.58
CA ILE A 32 2.48 -6.66 -8.86
C ILE A 32 3.96 -6.56 -8.47
N ASN A 33 4.81 -6.11 -9.39
CA ASN A 33 6.24 -5.90 -9.13
C ASN A 33 6.49 -4.89 -8.00
N VAL A 34 5.72 -3.80 -7.95
CA VAL A 34 5.82 -2.80 -6.87
C VAL A 34 5.38 -3.41 -5.55
N LEU A 35 4.25 -4.11 -5.50
CA LEU A 35 3.72 -4.75 -4.29
C LEU A 35 4.72 -5.72 -3.68
N TYR A 36 5.37 -6.55 -4.51
CA TYR A 36 6.41 -7.47 -4.05
C TYR A 36 7.60 -6.74 -3.42
N ARG A 37 8.06 -5.64 -4.03
CA ARG A 37 9.22 -4.85 -3.53
C ARG A 37 8.97 -4.16 -2.18
N ILE A 38 7.72 -3.95 -1.80
CA ILE A 38 7.34 -3.34 -0.52
C ILE A 38 6.87 -4.38 0.52
N ASP A 39 7.07 -5.66 0.22
CA ASP A 39 6.68 -6.83 1.02
C ASP A 39 5.16 -6.94 1.24
N VAL A 40 4.38 -6.65 0.20
CA VAL A 40 2.96 -7.04 0.13
C VAL A 40 2.86 -8.41 -0.54
N SER A 41 2.34 -9.41 0.19
CA SER A 41 2.24 -10.79 -0.29
C SER A 41 1.18 -10.93 -1.40
N GLU A 42 1.58 -11.53 -2.53
CA GLU A 42 0.67 -11.85 -3.64
C GLU A 42 -0.43 -12.83 -3.22
N GLU A 43 -0.12 -13.79 -2.34
CA GLU A 43 -1.11 -14.73 -1.79
C GLU A 43 -2.18 -13.97 -0.99
N LYS A 44 -1.76 -13.12 -0.06
CA LYS A 44 -2.69 -12.28 0.73
C LYS A 44 -3.48 -11.32 -0.13
N LEU A 45 -2.89 -10.83 -1.22
CA LEU A 45 -3.58 -9.98 -2.19
C LEU A 45 -4.69 -10.75 -2.89
N LYS A 46 -4.40 -11.96 -3.38
CA LYS A 46 -5.40 -12.81 -4.04
C LYS A 46 -6.54 -13.16 -3.10
N GLU A 47 -6.23 -13.51 -1.85
CA GLU A 47 -7.25 -13.76 -0.82
C GLU A 47 -8.10 -12.51 -0.57
N ALA A 48 -7.47 -11.35 -0.33
CA ALA A 48 -8.18 -10.11 -0.07
C ALA A 48 -9.10 -9.71 -1.22
N LEU A 49 -8.65 -9.86 -2.48
CA LEU A 49 -9.45 -9.58 -3.67
C LEU A 49 -10.57 -10.61 -3.90
N ALA A 50 -10.43 -11.85 -3.41
CA ALA A 50 -11.44 -12.89 -3.56
C ALA A 50 -12.56 -12.81 -2.52
N ILE A 51 -12.31 -12.19 -1.37
CA ILE A 51 -13.21 -12.21 -0.20
C ILE A 51 -14.18 -11.02 -0.18
N THR A 52 -13.93 -9.96 -0.94
CA THR A 52 -14.77 -8.75 -0.94
C THR A 52 -15.19 -8.30 -2.35
N ASN A 53 -16.33 -7.60 -2.42
CA ASN A 53 -16.82 -6.88 -3.60
C ASN A 53 -16.42 -5.40 -3.60
N ASP A 54 -15.55 -4.99 -2.68
CA ASP A 54 -15.04 -3.62 -2.60
C ASP A 54 -14.15 -3.28 -3.79
N ASN A 55 -13.90 -1.99 -4.00
CA ASN A 55 -12.99 -1.53 -5.04
C ASN A 55 -11.58 -2.16 -4.83
N PRO A 56 -11.05 -2.93 -5.79
CA PRO A 56 -9.72 -3.55 -5.70
C PRO A 56 -8.58 -2.59 -5.33
N ALA A 57 -8.61 -1.37 -5.87
CA ALA A 57 -7.58 -0.38 -5.57
C ALA A 57 -7.64 0.09 -4.12
N SER A 58 -8.82 0.15 -3.53
CA SER A 58 -9.02 0.50 -2.12
C SER A 58 -8.43 -0.59 -1.19
N ILE A 59 -8.62 -1.86 -1.53
CA ILE A 59 -8.09 -3.01 -0.80
C ILE A 59 -6.55 -2.97 -0.85
N ILE A 60 -5.99 -2.81 -2.04
CA ILE A 60 -4.55 -2.75 -2.25
C ILE A 60 -3.94 -1.54 -1.51
N ALA A 61 -4.59 -0.38 -1.56
CA ALA A 61 -4.12 0.82 -0.84
C ALA A 61 -4.05 0.58 0.68
N ASN A 62 -5.06 -0.09 1.25
CA ASN A 62 -5.04 -0.49 2.66
C ASN A 62 -3.86 -1.41 2.96
N MET A 63 -3.66 -2.47 2.17
CA MET A 63 -2.53 -3.40 2.35
C MET A 63 -1.18 -2.69 2.30
N ILE A 64 -1.01 -1.73 1.38
CA ILE A 64 0.22 -0.93 1.26
C ILE A 64 0.45 -0.10 2.53
N ILE A 65 -0.57 0.61 3.01
CA ILE A 65 -0.46 1.50 4.17
C ILE A 65 -0.21 0.69 5.45
N GLU A 66 -0.95 -0.39 5.66
CA GLU A 66 -0.73 -1.32 6.79
C GLU A 66 0.70 -1.82 6.81
N ARG A 67 1.24 -2.19 5.64
CA ARG A 67 2.62 -2.64 5.53
C ARG A 67 3.62 -1.53 5.89
N GLN A 68 3.37 -0.27 5.50
CA GLN A 68 4.23 0.86 5.89
C GLN A 68 4.17 1.13 7.39
N LEU A 69 2.99 1.06 8.00
CA LEU A 69 2.81 1.19 9.44
C LEU A 69 3.55 0.09 10.20
N GLN A 70 3.45 -1.17 9.74
CA GLN A 70 4.22 -2.28 10.30
C GLN A 70 5.74 -2.01 10.25
N LYS A 71 6.28 -1.46 9.15
CA LYS A 71 7.70 -1.10 9.06
C LYS A 71 8.09 -0.03 10.07
N VAL A 72 7.22 0.97 10.29
CA VAL A 72 7.43 2.00 11.31
C VAL A 72 7.50 1.36 12.70
N GLU A 73 6.54 0.50 13.03
CA GLU A 73 6.50 -0.18 14.33
C GLU A 73 7.69 -1.12 14.52
N THR A 74 8.09 -1.90 13.51
CA THR A 74 9.31 -2.70 13.53
C THR A 74 10.54 -1.84 13.81
N ARG A 75 10.70 -0.71 13.09
CA ARG A 75 11.84 0.19 13.31
C ARG A 75 11.85 0.76 14.73
N LYS A 76 10.70 1.18 15.27
CA LYS A 76 10.59 1.66 16.65
C LYS A 76 11.05 0.60 17.64
N LYS A 77 10.55 -0.64 17.50
CA LYS A 77 10.91 -1.78 18.38
C LYS A 77 12.40 -2.07 18.41
N TYR A 78 13.08 -2.04 17.24
CA TYR A 78 14.51 -2.34 17.15
C TYR A 78 15.43 -1.12 17.28
N SER A 79 14.90 0.11 17.25
CA SER A 79 15.68 1.34 17.46
C SER A 79 15.96 1.65 18.94
N GLN A 80 15.25 0.99 19.86
CA GLN A 80 15.43 1.14 21.32
C GLN A 80 16.16 -0.05 21.96
N SER A 81 16.78 -0.91 21.15
CA SER A 81 17.61 -2.05 21.60
C SER A 81 19.09 -1.77 21.35
#